data_AF-A0AAW0LBW1-F1
#
_entry.id   AF-A0AAW0LBW1-F1
#
_cell.length_a   1.000
_cell.length_b   1.000
_cell.length_c   1.000
_cell.angle_alpha   90.00
_cell.angle_beta   90.00
_cell.angle_gamma   90.00
#
_symmetry.space_group_name_H-M   'P 1'
#
loop_
_entity.id
_entity.type
_entity.pdbx_description
1 polymer ?
#
loop_
_entity_poly.entity_id
_entity_poly.type
_entity_poly.pdbx_seq_one_letter_code
_entity_poly.pdbx_strand_id
1 'polypeptide(L)'
;MAVELVGGAVLSAFLQVLFDRVASREVVDHIRGKKLNDRLLKKLKVTLLSVNAVINDAEEKQFRCSLVKEWLLELKDAVYDAEDLWDEIATEALRCKLEAESGSTVSQVY
;
A
#
# COMPACT_ATOMS: atom_id res chain seq x y z
N MET A 1 26.65 -2.26 14.03
CA MET A 1 25.71 -3.20 13.38
C MET A 1 24.31 -2.68 13.64
N ALA A 2 23.66 -2.06 12.65
CA ALA A 2 22.44 -1.27 12.85
C ALA A 2 21.35 -1.65 11.83
N VAL A 3 21.21 -2.94 11.53
CA VAL A 3 20.13 -3.47 10.68
C VAL A 3 19.04 -4.18 11.49
N GLU A 4 19.28 -4.51 12.78
CA GLU A 4 18.27 -5.20 13.59
C GLU A 4 17.23 -4.28 14.26
N LEU A 5 17.35 -2.94 14.14
CA LEU A 5 16.35 -1.98 14.66
C LEU A 5 15.39 -1.46 13.57
N VAL A 6 15.60 -1.82 12.30
CA VAL A 6 14.89 -1.23 11.16
C VAL A 6 13.65 -2.06 10.73
N GLY A 7 13.44 -3.25 11.29
CA GLY A 7 12.31 -4.11 10.92
C GLY A 7 10.94 -3.54 11.32
N GLY A 8 10.78 -3.12 12.58
CA GLY A 8 9.48 -2.70 13.12
C GLY A 8 9.07 -1.27 12.75
N ALA A 9 10.01 -0.32 12.83
CA ALA A 9 9.72 1.08 12.51
C ALA A 9 9.27 1.29 11.05
N VAL A 10 9.71 0.42 10.12
CA VAL A 10 9.36 0.53 8.69
C VAL A 10 7.92 0.10 8.43
N LEU A 11 7.46 -1.02 9.00
CA LEU A 11 6.09 -1.52 8.80
C LEU A 11 5.07 -0.60 9.48
N SER A 12 5.33 -0.16 10.71
CA SER A 12 4.45 0.80 11.38
C SER A 12 4.38 2.14 10.62
N ALA A 13 5.49 2.65 10.08
CA ALA A 13 5.48 3.88 9.31
C ALA A 13 4.70 3.73 7.99
N PHE A 14 4.87 2.60 7.30
CA PHE A 14 4.11 2.29 6.08
C PHE A 14 2.60 2.22 6.34
N LEU A 15 2.18 1.53 7.40
CA LEU A 15 0.76 1.47 7.79
C LEU A 15 0.20 2.83 8.16
N GLN A 16 0.99 3.66 8.83
CA GLN A 16 0.61 5.04 9.17
C GLN A 16 0.37 5.88 7.92
N VAL A 17 1.26 5.79 6.92
CA VAL A 17 1.06 6.43 5.61
C VAL A 17 -0.19 5.90 4.90
N LEU A 18 -0.47 4.59 4.97
CA LEU A 18 -1.71 4.02 4.41
C LEU A 18 -2.96 4.54 5.13
N PHE A 19 -2.93 4.67 6.46
CA PHE A 19 -4.04 5.24 7.22
C PHE A 19 -4.30 6.69 6.83
N ASP A 20 -3.26 7.51 6.74
CA ASP A 20 -3.38 8.91 6.35
C ASP A 20 -3.90 9.04 4.91
N ARG A 21 -3.44 8.16 4.01
CA ARG A 21 -3.92 8.13 2.62
C ARG A 21 -5.38 7.70 2.52
N VAL A 22 -5.84 6.70 3.28
CA VAL A 22 -7.24 6.26 3.31
C VAL A 22 -8.15 7.28 3.99
N ALA A 23 -7.64 8.00 4.99
CA ALA A 23 -8.34 9.10 5.65
C ALA A 23 -8.27 10.41 4.86
N SER A 24 -7.43 10.49 3.81
CA SER A 24 -7.28 11.67 2.98
C SER A 24 -8.58 12.03 2.29
N ARG A 25 -8.81 13.34 2.21
CA ARG A 25 -9.98 13.93 1.60
C ARG A 25 -10.16 13.50 0.15
N GLU A 26 -9.09 13.32 -0.62
CA GLU A 26 -9.15 12.84 -2.00
C GLU A 26 -9.72 11.43 -2.11
N VAL A 27 -9.30 10.50 -1.25
CA VAL A 27 -9.82 9.11 -1.27
C VAL A 27 -11.26 9.08 -0.78
N VAL A 28 -11.57 9.82 0.28
CA VAL A 28 -12.93 9.92 0.84
C VAL A 28 -13.90 10.54 -0.18
N ASP A 29 -13.50 11.63 -0.85
CA ASP A 29 -14.33 12.32 -1.83
C ASP A 29 -14.49 11.50 -3.12
N HIS A 30 -13.46 10.75 -3.54
CA HIS A 30 -13.54 9.83 -4.69
C HIS A 30 -14.47 8.63 -4.42
N ILE A 31 -14.45 8.09 -3.20
CA ILE A 31 -15.35 7.03 -2.75
C ILE A 31 -16.79 7.55 -2.68
N ARG A 32 -16.98 8.74 -2.10
CA ARG A 32 -18.29 9.40 -2.02
C ARG A 32 -18.85 9.75 -3.39
N GLY A 33 -18.02 10.26 -4.30
CA GLY A 33 -18.37 10.59 -5.68
C GLY A 33 -18.71 9.36 -6.54
N LYS A 34 -18.12 8.21 -6.24
CA LYS A 34 -18.42 6.92 -6.91
C LYS A 34 -19.54 6.10 -6.27
N LYS A 35 -20.30 6.65 -5.30
CA LYS A 35 -21.31 5.90 -4.50
C LYS A 35 -20.75 4.63 -3.85
N LEU A 36 -19.45 4.59 -3.56
CA LEU A 36 -18.87 3.50 -2.79
C LEU A 36 -19.33 3.66 -1.33
N ASN A 37 -19.88 2.58 -0.77
CA ASN A 37 -20.58 2.61 0.52
C ASN A 37 -19.64 3.02 1.66
N ASP A 38 -20.02 4.02 2.48
CA ASP A 38 -19.29 4.40 3.71
C ASP A 38 -18.99 3.20 4.62
N ARG A 39 -19.82 2.14 4.54
CA ARG A 39 -19.58 0.85 5.20
C ARG A 39 -18.28 0.18 4.75
N LEU A 40 -17.95 0.22 3.47
CA LEU A 40 -16.71 -0.35 2.93
C LEU A 40 -15.49 0.42 3.42
N LEU A 41 -15.57 1.76 3.43
CA LEU A 41 -14.50 2.61 3.97
C LEU A 41 -14.29 2.34 5.46
N LYS A 42 -15.38 2.26 6.24
CA LYS A 42 -15.33 1.90 7.65
C LYS A 42 -14.74 0.51 7.87
N LYS A 43 -15.11 -0.47 7.03
CA LYS A 43 -14.55 -1.82 7.08
C LYS A 43 -13.05 -1.82 6.79
N LEU A 44 -12.60 -1.12 5.74
CA LEU A 44 -11.19 -0.98 5.40
C LEU A 44 -10.40 -0.37 6.57
N LYS A 45 -10.91 0.70 7.17
CA LYS A 45 -10.29 1.35 8.34
C LYS A 45 -10.17 0.39 9.53
N VAL A 46 -11.22 -0.37 9.85
CA VAL A 46 -11.18 -1.36 10.93
C VAL A 46 -10.17 -2.47 10.64
N THR A 47 -10.16 -3.02 9.41
CA THR A 47 -9.21 -4.06 9.01
C THR A 47 -7.78 -3.58 9.16
N LEU A 48 -7.46 -2.38 8.66
CA LEU A 48 -6.12 -1.81 8.79
C LEU A 48 -5.73 -1.62 10.27
N LEU A 49 -6.64 -1.13 11.12
CA LEU A 49 -6.38 -0.99 12.57
C LEU A 49 -6.09 -2.33 13.24
N SER A 50 -6.84 -3.38 12.89
CA SER A 50 -6.58 -4.74 13.38
C SER A 50 -5.21 -5.25 12.94
N VAL A 51 -4.83 -5.03 11.68
CA VAL A 51 -3.51 -5.42 11.15
C VAL A 51 -2.39 -4.67 11.89
N ASN A 52 -2.54 -3.36 12.14
CA ASN A 52 -1.56 -2.59 12.89
C ASN A 52 -1.39 -3.09 14.34
N ALA A 53 -2.48 -3.48 15.00
CA ALA A 53 -2.40 -4.04 16.35
C ALA A 53 -1.66 -5.39 16.37
N VAL A 54 -1.91 -6.25 15.38
CA VAL A 54 -1.21 -7.53 15.22
C VAL A 54 0.28 -7.32 14.94
N ILE A 55 0.63 -6.34 14.11
CA ILE A 55 2.02 -6.02 13.79
C ILE A 55 2.75 -5.45 15.01
N ASN A 56 2.14 -4.52 15.76
CA ASN A 56 2.74 -4.01 16.99
C ASN A 56 2.99 -5.14 18.03
N ASP A 57 2.02 -6.05 18.22
CA ASP A 57 2.17 -7.19 19.13
C ASP A 57 3.23 -8.20 18.63
N ALA A 58 3.30 -8.42 17.32
CA ALA A 58 4.33 -9.25 16.69
C ALA A 58 5.72 -8.63 16.85
N GLU A 59 5.85 -7.31 16.71
CA GLU A 59 7.12 -6.59 16.88
C GLU A 59 7.68 -6.69 18.29
N GLU A 60 6.84 -6.64 19.33
CA GLU A 60 7.30 -6.86 20.71
C GLU A 60 7.67 -8.34 20.95
N LYS A 61 6.93 -9.26 20.34
CA LYS A 61 7.14 -10.71 20.52
C LYS A 61 8.30 -11.27 19.70
N GLN A 62 8.77 -10.57 18.67
CA GLN A 62 9.89 -11.03 17.82
C GLN A 62 11.18 -11.28 18.62
N PHE A 63 11.38 -10.55 19.73
CA PHE A 63 12.57 -10.69 20.59
C PHE A 63 12.51 -11.93 21.49
N ARG A 64 11.34 -12.54 21.63
CA ARG A 64 11.09 -13.69 22.52
C ARG A 64 10.67 -14.95 21.76
N CYS A 65 10.25 -14.81 20.51
CA CYS A 65 9.77 -15.91 19.68
C CYS A 65 10.35 -15.83 18.26
N SER A 66 11.25 -16.76 17.94
CA SER A 66 11.92 -16.82 16.63
C SER A 66 10.94 -17.01 15.47
N LEU A 67 9.82 -17.72 15.68
CA LEU A 67 8.77 -17.90 14.67
C LEU A 67 8.09 -16.58 14.29
N VAL A 68 7.90 -15.68 15.25
CA VAL A 68 7.33 -14.35 15.00
C VAL A 68 8.32 -13.47 14.25
N LYS A 69 9.61 -13.60 14.55
CA LYS A 69 10.69 -12.91 13.80
C LYS A 69 10.71 -13.36 12.33
N GLU A 70 10.63 -14.67 12.07
CA GLU A 70 10.60 -15.23 10.72
C GLU A 70 9.35 -14.79 9.94
N TRP A 71 8.18 -14.82 10.58
CA TRP A 71 6.94 -14.33 9.96
C TRP A 71 6.98 -12.82 9.60
N LEU A 72 7.58 -11.98 10.45
CA LEU A 72 7.76 -10.54 10.15
C LEU A 72 8.73 -10.29 8.98
N LEU A 73 9.74 -11.14 8.83
CA LEU A 73 10.66 -11.10 7.70
C LEU A 73 9.93 -11.42 6.39
N GLU A 74 9.16 -12.51 6.36
CA GLU A 74 8.35 -12.89 5.18
C GLU A 74 7.32 -11.82 4.82
N LEU A 75 6.66 -11.21 5.82
CA LEU A 75 5.71 -10.12 5.60
C LEU A 75 6.38 -8.91 4.97
N LYS A 76 7.59 -8.57 5.40
CA LYS A 76 8.35 -7.45 4.85
C LYS A 76 8.72 -7.69 3.39
N ASP A 77 9.17 -8.89 3.04
CA ASP A 77 9.48 -9.25 1.65
C ASP A 77 8.22 -9.15 0.77
N ALA A 78 7.09 -9.66 1.24
CA ALA A 78 5.83 -9.57 0.50
C ALA A 78 5.34 -8.12 0.27
N VAL A 79 5.67 -7.19 1.17
CA VAL A 79 5.37 -5.75 0.99
C VAL A 79 6.24 -5.16 -0.12
N TYR A 80 7.52 -5.50 -0.18
CA TYR A 80 8.39 -5.04 -1.27
C TYR A 80 7.96 -5.60 -2.63
N ASP A 81 7.65 -6.90 -2.70
CA ASP A 81 7.13 -7.52 -3.93
C ASP A 81 5.85 -6.83 -4.42
N ALA A 82 5.00 -6.41 -3.48
CA ALA A 82 3.81 -5.64 -3.81
C ALA A 82 4.17 -4.26 -4.37
N GLU A 83 5.06 -3.49 -3.72
CA GLU A 83 5.50 -2.17 -4.21
C GLU A 83 6.08 -2.24 -5.63
N ASP A 84 6.96 -3.22 -5.91
CA ASP A 84 7.53 -3.43 -7.24
C ASP A 84 6.44 -3.68 -8.30
N LEU A 85 5.45 -4.52 -7.97
CA LEU A 85 4.32 -4.79 -8.87
C LEU A 85 3.46 -3.53 -9.11
N TRP A 86 3.26 -2.70 -8.09
CA TRP A 86 2.53 -1.44 -8.22
C TRP A 86 3.25 -0.46 -9.16
N ASP A 87 4.57 -0.37 -9.07
CA ASP A 87 5.39 0.50 -9.93
C ASP A 87 5.39 0.03 -11.39
N GLU A 88 5.41 -1.29 -11.61
CA GLU A 88 5.27 -1.87 -12.96
C GLU A 88 3.91 -1.52 -13.58
N ILE A 89 2.82 -1.70 -12.82
CA ILE A 89 1.47 -1.34 -13.26
C ILE A 89 1.36 0.18 -13.56
N ALA A 90 1.93 1.03 -12.72
CA ALA A 90 1.90 2.48 -12.91
C ALA A 90 2.67 2.89 -14.18
N THR A 91 3.83 2.28 -14.41
CA THR A 91 4.66 2.50 -15.60
C THR A 91 3.93 2.09 -16.87
N GLU A 92 3.32 0.91 -16.86
CA GLU A 92 2.57 0.37 -17.99
C GLU A 92 1.30 1.18 -18.29
N ALA A 93 0.62 1.66 -17.26
CA ALA A 93 -0.54 2.56 -17.41
C ALA A 93 -0.15 3.91 -18.03
N LEU A 94 1.03 4.45 -17.69
CA LEU A 94 1.56 5.66 -18.31
C LEU A 94 1.92 5.43 -19.79
N ARG A 95 2.57 4.30 -20.11
CA ARG A 95 2.88 3.92 -21.49
C ARG A 95 1.63 3.84 -22.36
N CYS A 96 0.59 3.15 -21.89
CA CYS A 96 -0.69 3.05 -22.58
C CYS A 96 -1.32 4.42 -22.87
N LYS A 97 -1.23 5.38 -21.94
CA LYS A 97 -1.74 6.74 -22.15
C LYS A 97 -0.96 7.50 -23.22
N LEU A 98 0.37 7.43 -23.19
CA LEU A 98 1.22 8.10 -24.19
C LEU A 98 1.00 7.53 -25.59
N GLU A 99 0.83 6.22 -25.73
CA GLU A 99 0.51 5.56 -27.00
C GLU A 99 -0.89 5.96 -27.53
N ALA A 100 -1.88 6.08 -26.64
CA ALA A 100 -3.21 6.57 -27.02
C ALA A 100 -3.19 8.04 -27.48
N GLU A 101 -2.37 8.89 -26.86
CA GLU A 101 -2.21 10.30 -27.25
C GLU A 101 -1.42 10.46 -28.56
N SER A 102 -0.41 9.63 -28.81
CA SER A 102 0.40 9.66 -30.04
C SER A 102 -0.29 9.00 -31.24
N GLY A 103 -1.23 8.07 -31.03
CA GLY A 103 -2.11 7.55 -32.09
C GLY A 103 -3.13 8.58 -32.64
N SER A 104 -3.47 9.62 -31.86
CA SER A 104 -4.46 10.62 -32.27
C SER A 104 -3.92 11.69 -33.23
N THR A 105 -2.59 11.86 -33.36
CA THR A 105 -1.99 12.92 -34.19
C THR A 105 -1.80 12.51 -35.66
N VAL A 106 -1.79 11.20 -35.96
CA VAL A 106 -1.55 10.69 -37.32
C VAL A 106 -2.78 10.81 -38.24
N SER A 107 -3.99 10.99 -37.70
CA SER A 107 -5.22 11.15 -38.50
C SER A 107 -5.57 12.60 -38.88
N GLN A 108 -4.72 13.60 -38.58
CA GLN A 108 -4.94 14.99 -39.06
C GLN A 108 -4.08 15.40 -40.26
N VAL A 109 -3.33 14.46 -40.86
CA VAL A 109 -2.53 14.74 -42.06
C VAL A 109 -2.86 13.72 -43.16
N TYR A 110 -4.11 13.73 -43.62
CA TYR A 110 -4.50 13.25 -44.95
C TYR A 110 -5.73 14.01 -45.46
#